data_AF-A0A1G5U346-F1
#
_entry.id   AF-A0A1G5U346-F1
#
_cell.length_a   1.000
_cell.length_b   1.000
_cell.length_c   1.000
_cell.angle_alpha   90.00
_cell.angle_beta   90.00
_cell.angle_gamma   90.00
#
_symmetry.space_group_name_H-M   'P 1'
#
loop_
_entity.id
_entity.type
_entity.pdbx_description
1 polymer ?
#
loop_
_entity_poly.entity_id
_entity_poly.type
_entity_poly.pdbx_seq_one_letter_code
_entity_poly.pdbx_strand_id
1 'polypeptide(L)'
;MPRGEQEIPDDCVTCIRCGWVSFAVTRADAEAHVEKHNRWRLEEPSRLRHWPTPATLDGYRCRGCGQWGPYRRTVPGDCPTGATLNAVVCEHV
;
A
#
# COMPACT_ATOMS: atom_id res chain seq x y z
N MET A 1 -31.31 -0.46 8.70
CA MET A 1 -30.02 -0.98 9.19
C MET A 1 -28.96 0.05 8.85
N PRO A 2 -28.27 0.69 9.81
CA PRO A 2 -27.09 1.47 9.46
C PRO A 2 -26.10 0.50 8.81
N ARG A 3 -25.64 0.80 7.60
CA ARG A 3 -24.59 0.02 6.93
C ARG A 3 -23.38 0.12 7.86
N GLY A 4 -23.03 -0.99 8.51
CA GLY A 4 -21.95 -1.04 9.48
C GLY A 4 -20.73 -0.32 8.92
N GLU A 5 -20.23 0.64 9.69
CA GLU A 5 -18.91 1.23 9.49
C GLU A 5 -17.95 0.06 9.29
N GLN A 6 -17.45 -0.13 8.07
CA GLN A 6 -16.51 -1.21 7.80
C GLN A 6 -15.27 -0.91 8.62
N GLU A 7 -15.07 -1.72 9.66
CA GLU A 7 -13.86 -1.73 10.47
C GLU A 7 -12.64 -1.71 9.57
N ILE A 8 -11.66 -0.89 9.94
CA ILE A 8 -10.39 -0.85 9.25
C ILE A 8 -9.79 -2.26 9.33
N PRO A 9 -9.44 -2.91 8.21
CA PRO A 9 -8.88 -4.25 8.22
C PRO A 9 -7.67 -4.39 9.16
N ASP A 10 -7.51 -5.55 9.81
CA ASP A 10 -6.45 -5.82 10.80
C ASP A 10 -5.03 -5.70 10.25
N ASP A 11 -4.87 -5.84 8.93
CA ASP A 11 -3.62 -5.67 8.19
C ASP A 11 -3.28 -4.19 7.91
N CYS A 12 -4.10 -3.25 8.37
CA CYS A 12 -3.82 -1.82 8.22
C CYS A 12 -2.88 -1.29 9.29
N VAL A 13 -2.01 -0.39 8.83
CA VAL A 13 -0.99 0.26 9.64
C VAL A 13 -1.02 1.77 9.45
N THR A 14 -0.77 2.48 10.55
CA THR A 14 -0.70 3.94 10.58
C THR A 14 0.76 4.36 10.71
N CYS A 15 1.22 5.19 9.79
CA CYS A 15 2.58 5.74 9.86
C CYS A 15 2.71 6.66 11.07
N ILE A 16 3.64 6.35 11.98
CA ILE A 16 3.83 7.13 13.22
C ILE A 16 4.28 8.57 12.91
N ARG A 17 4.97 8.78 11.78
CA ARG A 17 5.52 10.09 11.41
C ARG A 17 4.48 11.06 10.87
N CYS A 18 3.50 10.58 10.11
CA CYS A 18 2.59 11.46 9.37
C CYS A 18 1.10 11.08 9.46
N GLY A 19 0.76 10.04 10.22
CA GLY A 19 -0.63 9.59 10.41
C GLY A 19 -1.27 8.94 9.19
N TRP A 20 -0.52 8.73 8.10
CA TRP A 20 -1.07 8.12 6.90
C TRP A 20 -1.37 6.64 7.12
N VAL A 21 -2.55 6.20 6.71
CA VAL A 21 -3.01 4.81 6.84
C VAL A 21 -2.80 4.06 5.54
N SER A 22 -2.33 2.83 5.66
CA SER A 22 -1.97 1.96 4.54
C SER A 22 -2.22 0.51 4.94
N PHE A 23 -2.39 -0.39 3.97
CA PHE A 23 -2.37 -1.82 4.27
C PHE A 23 -0.92 -2.33 4.23
N ALA A 24 -0.56 -3.19 5.18
CA ALA A 24 0.76 -3.79 5.27
C ALA A 24 0.88 -5.00 4.34
N VAL A 25 2.02 -5.10 3.65
CA VAL A 25 2.43 -6.28 2.90
C VAL A 25 3.82 -6.69 3.30
N THR A 26 4.14 -7.97 3.15
CA THR A 26 5.52 -8.44 3.32
C THR A 26 6.40 -7.91 2.19
N ARG A 27 7.71 -7.86 2.43
CA ARG A 27 8.66 -7.53 1.36
C ARG A 27 8.58 -8.52 0.21
N ALA A 28 8.43 -9.82 0.51
CA ALA A 28 8.34 -10.87 -0.48
C ALA A 28 7.12 -10.69 -1.41
N ASP A 29 5.96 -10.36 -0.87
CA ASP A 29 4.75 -10.09 -1.66
C ASP A 29 4.92 -8.85 -2.54
N ALA A 30 5.54 -7.79 -1.99
CA ALA A 30 5.81 -6.58 -2.74
C ALA A 30 6.77 -6.83 -3.91
N GLU A 31 7.84 -7.61 -3.69
CA GLU A 31 8.80 -8.03 -4.71
C GLU A 31 8.14 -8.88 -5.79
N ALA A 32 7.34 -9.89 -5.39
CA ALA A 32 6.61 -10.73 -6.33
C ALA A 32 5.61 -9.93 -7.18
N HIS A 33 4.91 -8.96 -6.58
CA HIS A 33 4.02 -8.07 -7.33
C HIS A 33 4.79 -7.17 -8.30
N VAL A 34 5.92 -6.59 -7.89
CA VAL A 34 6.77 -5.77 -8.77
C VAL A 34 7.25 -6.59 -9.96
N GLU A 35 7.74 -7.82 -9.73
CA GLU A 35 8.21 -8.70 -10.79
C GLU A 35 7.07 -9.05 -11.76
N LYS A 36 5.92 -9.50 -11.22
CA LYS A 36 4.74 -9.86 -12.01
C LYS A 36 4.25 -8.67 -12.85
N HIS A 37 4.14 -7.48 -12.23
CA HIS A 37 3.69 -6.28 -12.92
C HIS A 37 4.66 -5.86 -14.03
N ASN A 38 5.97 -5.87 -13.76
CA ASN A 38 6.97 -5.50 -14.75
C ASN A 38 7.02 -6.48 -15.94
N ARG A 39 6.80 -7.78 -15.69
CA ARG A 39 6.67 -8.78 -16.75
C ARG A 39 5.42 -8.52 -17.59
N TRP A 40 4.26 -8.39 -16.95
CA TRP A 40 2.99 -8.07 -17.58
C TRP A 40 3.06 -6.78 -18.41
N ARG A 41 3.72 -5.75 -17.90
CA ARG A 41 3.93 -4.46 -18.58
C ARG A 41 4.66 -4.59 -19.91
N LEU A 42 5.54 -5.59 -20.06
CA LEU A 42 6.36 -5.82 -21.24
C LEU A 42 5.72 -6.78 -22.27
N GLU A 43 4.65 -7.49 -21.90
CA GLU A 43 3.97 -8.43 -22.80
C GLU A 43 3.29 -7.74 -24.00
N GLU A 44 2.84 -6.50 -23.83
CA GLU A 44 2.14 -5.73 -24.87
C GLU A 44 2.66 -4.28 -24.95
N PRO A 45 3.07 -3.79 -26.14
CA PRO A 45 3.57 -2.42 -26.29
C PRO A 45 2.57 -1.32 -25.86
N SER A 46 1.27 -1.58 -26.00
CA SER A 46 0.22 -0.63 -25.59
C SER A 46 0.25 -0.34 -24.08
N ARG A 47 0.67 -1.30 -23.25
CA ARG A 47 0.75 -1.14 -21.79
C ARG A 47 1.84 -0.14 -21.39
N LEU A 48 2.92 -0.03 -22.17
CA LEU A 48 3.97 0.97 -21.96
C LEU A 48 3.47 2.41 -22.09
N ARG A 49 2.37 2.64 -22.81
CA ARG A 49 1.75 3.98 -22.86
C ARG A 49 1.14 4.38 -21.52
N HIS A 50 0.58 3.42 -20.78
CA HIS A 50 -0.08 3.65 -19.49
C HIS A 50 0.89 3.49 -18.30
N TRP A 51 1.88 2.60 -18.44
CA TRP A 51 2.92 2.31 -17.46
C TRP A 51 4.30 2.38 -18.13
N PRO A 52 4.79 3.59 -18.47
CA PRO A 52 6.05 3.76 -19.19
C PRO A 52 7.27 3.40 -18.36
N THR A 53 7.18 3.55 -17.03
CA THR A 53 8.25 3.22 -16.09
C THR A 53 8.00 1.86 -15.43
N PRO A 54 9.07 1.08 -15.15
CA PRO A 54 8.93 -0.13 -14.37
C PRO A 54 8.50 0.21 -12.93
N ALA A 55 7.67 -0.65 -12.35
CA ALA A 55 7.38 -0.64 -10.93
C ALA A 55 8.66 -0.94 -10.15
N THR A 56 8.82 -0.29 -9.00
CA THR A 56 9.94 -0.48 -8.09
C THR A 56 9.41 -0.64 -6.67
N LEU A 57 10.22 -1.25 -5.79
CA LEU A 57 9.87 -1.38 -4.38
C LEU A 57 9.63 -0.02 -3.69
N ASP A 58 10.27 1.05 -4.16
CA ASP A 58 10.07 2.39 -3.61
C ASP A 58 8.62 2.87 -3.69
N GLY A 59 7.81 2.28 -4.57
CA GLY A 59 6.36 2.50 -4.63
C GLY A 59 5.59 2.06 -3.38
N TYR A 60 6.21 1.29 -2.48
CA TYR A 60 5.65 0.79 -1.22
C TYR A 60 6.14 1.57 0.01
N ARG A 61 6.79 2.72 -0.18
CA ARG A 61 7.04 3.68 0.90
C ARG A 61 5.73 4.35 1.30
N CYS A 62 5.67 4.91 2.51
CA CYS A 62 4.53 5.70 2.96
C CYS A 62 4.17 6.79 1.93
N ARG A 63 2.92 6.79 1.44
CA ARG A 63 2.43 7.77 0.47
C ARG A 63 2.44 9.21 1.00
N GLY A 64 2.27 9.38 2.31
CA GLY A 64 2.27 10.69 2.96
C GLY A 64 3.66 11.32 3.07
N CYS A 65 4.64 10.60 3.67
CA CYS A 65 5.95 11.16 3.98
C CYS A 65 7.12 10.60 3.15
N GLY A 66 6.89 9.61 2.30
CA GLY A 66 7.91 8.99 1.44
C GLY A 66 8.93 8.12 2.19
N GLN A 67 8.70 7.83 3.47
CA GLN A 67 9.59 7.04 4.32
C GLN A 67 9.08 5.60 4.46
N TRP A 68 9.95 4.67 4.82
CA TRP A 68 9.62 3.24 5.05
C TRP A 68 9.00 2.96 6.44
N GLY A 69 8.49 3.96 7.14
CA GLY A 69 8.02 3.84 8.53
C GLY A 69 8.74 4.76 9.52
N PRO A 70 8.63 4.52 10.83
CA PRO A 70 7.97 3.37 11.48
C PRO A 70 6.43 3.41 11.41
N TYR A 71 5.81 2.24 11.55
CA TYR A 71 4.36 2.03 11.53
C TYR A 71 3.87 1.44 12.85
N ARG A 72 2.61 1.71 13.20
CA ARG A 72 1.85 1.07 14.29
C ARG A 72 0.58 0.42 13.73
N ARG A 73 -0.05 -0.51 14.45
CA ARG A 73 -1.41 -0.96 14.10
C ARG A 73 -2.37 0.21 14.05
N THR A 74 -3.29 0.19 13.09
CA THR A 74 -4.33 1.21 12.97
C THR A 74 -5.36 1.05 14.08
N VAL A 75 -5.92 2.17 14.56
CA VAL A 75 -6.98 2.21 15.56
C VAL A 75 -8.21 2.96 15.03
N PRO A 76 -9.41 2.76 15.60
CA PRO A 76 -10.60 3.51 15.20
C PRO A 76 -10.34 5.03 15.25
N GLY A 77 -10.68 5.72 14.15
CA GLY A 77 -10.47 7.16 14.00
C GLY A 77 -9.20 7.57 13.25
N ASP A 78 -8.25 6.65 13.01
CA ASP A 78 -7.06 6.95 12.20
C ASP A 78 -7.38 7.17 10.71
N CYS A 79 -8.39 6.45 10.19
CA CYS A 79 -8.80 6.52 8.79
C CYS A 79 -10.31 6.73 8.66
N PRO A 80 -10.77 7.67 7.81
CA PRO A 80 -12.18 7.78 7.47
C PRO A 80 -12.69 6.51 6.79
N THR A 81 -13.90 6.09 7.13
CA THR A 81 -14.57 4.95 6.50
C THR A 81 -14.71 5.17 4.99
N GLY A 82 -14.35 4.14 4.21
CA GLY A 82 -14.42 4.18 2.74
C GLY A 82 -13.22 4.83 2.05
N ALA A 83 -12.17 5.22 2.79
CA ALA A 83 -10.92 5.67 2.18
C ALA A 83 -10.22 4.55 1.42
N THR A 84 -9.62 4.87 0.27
CA THR A 84 -8.76 3.95 -0.46
C THR A 84 -7.37 3.93 0.17
N LEU A 85 -6.86 2.73 0.48
CA LEU A 85 -5.56 2.54 1.12
C LEU A 85 -4.50 2.13 0.09
N ASN A 86 -3.27 2.60 0.28
CA ASN A 86 -2.10 2.13 -0.46
C ASN A 86 -1.39 1.00 0.28
N ALA A 87 -0.63 0.18 -0.46
CA ALA A 87 0.25 -0.83 0.12
C ALA A 87 1.48 -0.15 0.73
N VAL A 88 1.98 -0.69 1.84
CA VAL A 88 3.34 -0.41 2.33
C VAL A 88 4.04 -1.69 2.72
N VAL A 89 5.35 -1.77 2.47
CA VAL A 89 6.15 -2.88 3.00
C VAL A 89 6.31 -2.66 4.49
N CYS A 90 5.73 -3.54 5.28
CA CYS A 90 5.84 -3.56 6.72
C CYS A 90 5.83 -5.02 7.17
N GLU A 91 7.00 -5.51 7.58
CA GLU A 91 7.18 -6.93 7.88
C GLU A 91 6.28 -7.37 9.04
N HIS A 92 6.06 -6.55 10.08
CA HIS A 92 5.06 -6.79 11.14
C HIS A 92 4.85 -5.54 12.03
N VAL A 93 3.68 -5.48 12.69
CA VAL A 93 3.38 -4.59 13.84
C VAL A 93 2.70 -5.31 15.00
#